data_AF-A0AAN6GFV3-F1
#
_entry.id   AF-A0AAN6GFV3-F1
#
_cell.length_a   1.000
_cell.length_b   1.000
_cell.length_c   1.000
_cell.angle_alpha   90.00
_cell.angle_beta   90.00
_cell.angle_gamma   90.00
#
_symmetry.space_group_name_H-M   'P 1'
#
loop_
_entity.id
_entity.type
_entity.pdbx_description
1 polymer ?
#
loop_
_entity_poly.entity_id
_entity_poly.type
_entity_poly.pdbx_seq_one_letter_code
_entity_poly.pdbx_strand_id
1 'polypeptide(L)'
;MAFVLEHLHLADGILLPSPPSLRPSVASLVSVGLTSTYVFTLYLSTATRIGSKAASYTRTVTRTRRVRRPRKRAEGEMLGQGRSVSVASAREDDDEFELVDEVETFEVQVPLDKDHPRVVAARLKVASASTAAAVAVTAGLLGKYGAPKAVQSALLRIPIINLFLGLPTPFPTFLNSSLVPLRPPASELLLRHYLPAALLPLGLTMSLFLGPLVSTWLDEELLPGQKNWSWREKVAFKFDNIWGLRNYVVGPLTEELVFRACILSLHHASGASKSALVFATPCYFGVAHLHHAWEAYVQEGRSKDALVRVMLRSAFQFAYTSVFGWYANFIFLRTNSVLAPFICHSFCNMKGLPNPAGAIERHPKRKAVIIASYLAGIATFSFSLWRWTDPSLYGGSVFWQ
;
A
#
# COMPACT_ATOMS: atom_id res chain seq x y z
N MET A 1 -16.95 -29.85 -5.16
CA MET A 1 -15.95 -30.09 -4.10
C MET A 1 -14.65 -30.56 -4.76
N ALA A 2 -14.26 -29.99 -5.89
CA ALA A 2 -13.30 -28.89 -5.92
C ALA A 2 -12.63 -28.84 -7.29
N PHE A 3 -12.86 -27.82 -8.09
CA PHE A 3 -12.29 -27.81 -9.44
C PHE A 3 -10.75 -27.87 -9.47
N VAL A 4 -10.05 -27.43 -8.41
CA VAL A 4 -8.59 -27.61 -8.28
C VAL A 4 -8.19 -28.80 -7.40
N LEU A 5 -8.99 -29.17 -6.38
CA LEU A 5 -8.66 -30.30 -5.49
C LEU A 5 -9.19 -31.66 -5.98
N GLU A 6 -10.28 -31.71 -6.74
CA GLU A 6 -10.84 -32.90 -7.39
C GLU A 6 -9.89 -33.39 -8.51
N HIS A 7 -9.11 -32.49 -9.11
CA HIS A 7 -8.03 -32.84 -10.03
C HIS A 7 -6.73 -33.27 -9.32
N LEU A 8 -6.55 -32.91 -8.04
CA LEU A 8 -5.54 -33.50 -7.17
C LEU A 8 -5.96 -34.90 -6.69
N HIS A 9 -7.26 -35.17 -6.53
CA HIS A 9 -7.79 -36.50 -6.17
C HIS A 9 -7.62 -37.54 -7.29
N LEU A 10 -7.47 -37.12 -8.56
CA LEU A 10 -7.14 -38.01 -9.68
C LEU A 10 -5.68 -38.50 -9.65
N ALA A 11 -4.82 -37.92 -8.79
CA ALA A 11 -3.51 -38.45 -8.45
C ALA A 11 -3.57 -39.09 -7.04
N ASP A 12 -4.11 -40.31 -6.99
CA ASP A 12 -4.04 -41.25 -5.87
C ASP A 12 -4.51 -40.76 -4.49
N GLY A 13 -5.82 -40.53 -4.29
CA GLY A 13 -6.43 -40.68 -2.95
C GLY A 13 -5.83 -39.84 -1.81
N ILE A 14 -5.11 -38.75 -2.11
CA ILE A 14 -4.53 -37.85 -1.10
C ILE A 14 -5.65 -36.98 -0.54
N LEU A 15 -6.38 -37.52 0.43
CA LEU A 15 -7.01 -36.71 1.46
C LEU A 15 -5.93 -35.82 2.08
N LEU A 16 -5.96 -34.50 1.84
CA LEU A 16 -5.37 -33.57 2.80
C LEU A 16 -6.37 -33.46 3.97
N PRO A 17 -5.91 -33.74 5.21
CA PRO A 17 -4.75 -33.06 5.77
C PRO A 17 -3.57 -33.99 6.06
N SER A 18 -2.40 -33.65 5.49
CA SER A 18 -1.13 -34.06 6.08
C SER A 18 -1.05 -33.54 7.52
N PRO A 19 -0.41 -34.25 8.47
CA PRO A 19 -0.04 -33.65 9.75
C PRO A 19 0.75 -32.35 9.51
N PRO A 20 0.72 -31.39 10.44
CA PRO A 20 1.42 -30.12 10.31
C PRO A 20 2.88 -30.39 9.93
N SER A 21 3.24 -29.97 8.72
CA SER A 21 4.54 -30.31 8.16
C SER A 21 5.63 -29.31 8.54
N LEU A 22 5.20 -28.17 9.10
CA LEU A 22 6.06 -27.13 9.63
C LEU A 22 5.84 -26.98 11.14
N ARG A 23 6.92 -26.85 11.93
CA ARG A 23 6.78 -26.55 13.36
C ARG A 23 6.23 -25.13 13.54
N PRO A 24 5.27 -24.87 14.47
CA PRO A 24 4.72 -23.53 14.70
C PRO A 24 5.78 -22.47 15.02
N SER A 25 6.86 -22.85 15.71
CA SER A 25 7.99 -21.95 16.01
C SER A 25 8.75 -21.54 14.76
N VAL A 26 8.94 -22.45 13.79
CA VAL A 26 9.57 -22.14 12.50
C VAL A 26 8.68 -21.23 11.67
N ALA A 27 7.37 -21.51 11.60
CA ALA A 27 6.41 -20.64 10.91
C ALA A 27 6.44 -19.22 11.47
N SER A 28 6.48 -19.08 12.79
CA SER A 28 6.51 -17.78 13.47
C SER A 28 7.84 -17.06 13.24
N LEU A 29 8.98 -17.74 13.41
CA LEU A 29 10.31 -17.15 13.19
C LEU A 29 10.48 -16.66 11.75
N VAL A 30 10.06 -17.46 10.77
CA VAL A 30 10.10 -17.06 9.35
C VAL A 30 9.17 -15.87 9.12
N SER A 31 7.96 -15.88 9.68
CA SER A 31 7.00 -14.78 9.53
C SER A 31 7.51 -13.45 10.12
N VAL A 32 8.18 -13.49 11.28
CA VAL A 32 8.89 -12.32 11.84
C VAL A 32 10.00 -11.86 10.89
N GLY A 33 10.80 -12.78 10.35
CA GLY A 33 11.86 -12.46 9.39
C GLY A 33 11.35 -11.83 8.09
N LEU A 34 10.27 -12.39 7.52
CA LEU A 34 9.62 -11.87 6.32
C LEU A 34 9.03 -10.48 6.56
N THR A 35 8.30 -10.31 7.67
CA THR A 35 7.73 -9.02 8.06
C THR A 35 8.81 -7.97 8.28
N SER A 36 9.85 -8.31 9.04
CA SER A 36 10.95 -7.40 9.34
C SER A 36 11.71 -7.02 8.08
N THR A 37 11.99 -7.98 7.19
CA THR A 37 12.67 -7.70 5.92
C THR A 37 11.81 -6.80 5.03
N TYR A 38 10.52 -7.12 4.86
CA TYR A 38 9.62 -6.30 4.04
C TYR A 38 9.50 -4.86 4.56
N VAL A 39 9.32 -4.70 5.87
CA VAL A 39 9.18 -3.40 6.51
C VAL A 39 10.51 -2.65 6.48
N PHE A 40 11.59 -3.26 6.98
CA PHE A 40 12.90 -2.61 7.09
C PHE A 40 13.48 -2.26 5.73
N THR A 41 13.20 -3.02 4.68
CA THR A 41 13.64 -2.70 3.31
C THR A 41 12.94 -1.44 2.77
N LEU A 42 11.67 -1.18 3.11
CA LEU A 42 11.02 0.10 2.82
C LEU A 42 11.74 1.29 3.49
N TYR A 43 12.38 1.06 4.65
CA TYR A 43 13.17 2.06 5.38
C TYR A 43 14.58 2.22 4.83
N LEU A 44 15.29 1.13 4.57
CA LEU A 44 16.65 1.11 4.01
C LEU A 44 16.70 1.65 2.58
N SER A 45 15.58 1.63 1.87
CA SER A 45 15.52 1.78 0.41
C SER A 45 16.01 3.12 -0.14
N THR A 46 16.16 4.21 0.62
CA THR A 46 17.05 5.35 0.28
C THR A 46 16.84 6.52 1.24
N ALA A 47 17.91 7.28 1.50
CA ALA A 47 17.84 8.67 1.95
C ALA A 47 17.28 8.98 3.36
N THR A 48 16.94 7.98 4.18
CA THR A 48 16.44 8.16 5.56
C THR A 48 17.51 7.95 6.64
N ARG A 49 18.74 7.57 6.30
CA ARG A 49 19.85 7.65 7.25
C ARG A 49 20.10 9.11 7.57
N ILE A 50 19.69 9.53 8.77
CA ILE A 50 20.26 10.70 9.44
C ILE A 50 21.78 10.53 9.36
N GLY A 51 22.44 11.30 8.47
CA GLY A 51 23.89 11.33 8.31
C GLY A 51 24.52 10.58 7.13
N SER A 52 23.82 9.82 6.26
CA SER A 52 24.47 9.25 5.06
C SER A 52 24.02 9.99 3.81
N LYS A 53 24.85 10.88 3.25
CA LYS A 53 24.76 11.53 1.91
C LYS A 53 23.41 11.28 1.21
N ALA A 54 22.33 11.75 1.83
CA ALA A 54 20.98 11.39 1.40
C ALA A 54 20.80 12.11 0.08
N ALA A 55 20.28 11.41 -0.93
CA ALA A 55 20.08 12.00 -2.25
C ALA A 55 19.43 13.38 -2.06
N SER A 56 20.20 14.41 -2.44
CA SER A 56 19.88 15.81 -2.25
C SER A 56 19.88 16.44 -3.62
N TYR A 57 19.04 17.46 -3.82
CA TYR A 57 19.16 18.29 -5.01
C TYR A 57 19.71 19.64 -4.61
N THR A 58 20.50 20.22 -5.51
CA THR A 58 21.01 21.57 -5.33
C THR A 58 19.92 22.55 -5.70
N ARG A 59 19.54 23.41 -4.77
CA ARG A 59 18.66 24.54 -5.02
C ARG A 59 19.47 25.81 -4.90
N THR A 60 19.47 26.61 -5.95
CA THR A 60 20.01 27.96 -5.94
C THR A 60 19.06 28.86 -5.14
N VAL A 61 19.55 29.40 -4.02
CA VAL A 61 18.83 30.36 -3.19
C VAL A 61 19.48 31.72 -3.37
N THR A 62 18.65 32.69 -3.69
CA THR A 62 19.06 34.07 -3.86
C THR A 62 18.67 34.85 -2.61
N ARG A 63 19.65 35.44 -1.93
CA ARG A 63 19.43 36.30 -0.78
C ARG A 63 19.90 37.71 -1.13
N THR A 64 18.96 38.64 -1.10
CA THR A 64 19.30 40.07 -1.19
C THR A 64 19.78 40.54 0.17
N ARG A 65 21.00 41.05 0.22
CA ARG A 65 21.60 41.68 1.40
C ARG A 65 21.84 43.14 1.08
N ARG A 66 21.34 44.04 1.92
CA ARG A 66 21.73 45.46 1.87
C ARG A 66 23.14 45.62 2.38
N VAL A 67 24.01 46.14 1.54
CA VAL A 67 25.40 46.43 1.89
C VAL A 67 25.65 47.92 1.67
N ARG A 68 26.34 48.54 2.62
CA ARG A 68 26.73 49.95 2.56
C ARG A 68 28.06 50.02 1.79
N ARG A 69 28.06 50.60 0.58
CA ARG A 69 29.27 50.76 -0.26
C ARG A 69 29.65 52.24 -0.41
N PRO A 70 30.94 52.59 -0.46
CA PRO A 70 31.38 53.96 -0.73
C PRO A 70 30.94 54.39 -2.12
N ARG A 71 30.39 55.61 -2.24
CA ARG A 71 29.89 56.15 -3.51
C ARG A 71 31.09 56.49 -4.42
N LYS A 72 31.20 55.85 -5.59
CA LYS A 72 32.28 56.17 -6.54
C LYS A 72 32.08 57.59 -7.07
N ARG A 73 33.07 58.47 -6.82
CA ARG A 73 33.10 59.83 -7.36
C ARG A 73 33.31 59.75 -8.87
N ALA A 74 32.37 60.28 -9.65
CA ALA A 74 32.52 60.39 -11.09
C ALA A 74 33.69 61.33 -11.41
N GLU A 75 34.76 60.80 -12.03
CA GLU A 75 35.77 61.64 -12.66
C GLU A 75 35.21 62.12 -13.99
N GLY A 76 34.79 63.38 -14.04
CA GLY A 76 34.35 64.04 -15.27
C GLY A 76 33.86 65.46 -15.04
N GLU A 77 34.50 66.40 -15.72
CA GLU A 77 34.13 67.81 -15.92
C GLU A 77 34.57 68.84 -14.86
N MET A 78 35.82 69.30 -15.05
CA MET A 78 36.25 70.65 -14.69
C MET A 78 35.54 71.68 -15.57
N LEU A 79 34.83 72.66 -14.99
CA LEU A 79 34.74 74.03 -15.49
C LEU A 79 34.05 74.97 -14.48
N GLY A 80 34.78 76.04 -14.08
CA GLY A 80 34.19 77.38 -13.97
C GLY A 80 33.69 77.90 -12.61
N GLN A 81 34.56 78.69 -11.96
CA GLN A 81 34.28 79.96 -11.25
C GLN A 81 33.35 80.03 -10.02
N GLY A 82 33.92 80.58 -8.93
CA GLY A 82 33.28 81.73 -8.24
C GLY A 82 32.74 81.52 -6.82
N ARG A 83 33.60 81.79 -5.82
CA ARG A 83 33.32 82.38 -4.48
C ARG A 83 31.87 82.35 -3.92
N SER A 84 31.69 81.72 -2.76
CA SER A 84 31.44 82.43 -1.48
C SER A 84 31.38 81.42 -0.32
N VAL A 85 31.89 81.83 0.84
CA VAL A 85 31.92 81.05 2.08
C VAL A 85 30.61 81.29 2.85
N SER A 86 29.93 80.22 3.25
CA SER A 86 29.01 80.26 4.40
C SER A 86 29.17 78.99 5.22
N VAL A 87 29.45 79.17 6.50
CA VAL A 87 29.61 78.13 7.52
C VAL A 87 28.22 77.70 7.99
N ALA A 88 27.89 76.41 7.86
CA ALA A 88 26.73 75.81 8.53
C ALA A 88 27.05 74.35 8.92
N SER A 89 27.30 74.19 10.22
CA SER A 89 27.01 73.05 11.10
C SER A 89 26.58 71.69 10.50
N ALA A 90 27.33 70.67 10.93
CA ALA A 90 26.85 69.39 11.44
C ALA A 90 26.04 68.48 10.49
N ARG A 91 26.76 67.53 9.88
CA ARG A 91 26.47 66.09 9.68
C ARG A 91 27.04 65.64 8.33
N GLU A 92 28.33 65.33 8.28
CA GLU A 92 29.01 64.87 7.05
C GLU A 92 29.36 63.37 7.03
N ASP A 93 28.73 62.54 7.86
CA ASP A 93 29.00 61.08 7.86
C ASP A 93 27.93 60.24 7.11
N ASP A 94 26.87 60.86 6.60
CA ASP A 94 25.77 60.13 5.93
C ASP A 94 25.85 60.12 4.39
N ASP A 95 26.62 61.03 3.76
CA ASP A 95 26.65 61.20 2.29
C ASP A 95 27.74 60.38 1.55
N GLU A 96 28.66 59.74 2.26
CA GLU A 96 29.80 59.03 1.63
C GLU A 96 29.43 57.61 1.14
N PHE A 97 28.30 57.06 1.59
CA PHE A 97 27.96 55.66 1.33
C PHE A 97 26.55 55.50 0.76
N GLU A 98 26.43 54.68 -0.28
CA GLU A 98 25.16 54.27 -0.85
C GLU A 98 24.76 52.88 -0.33
N LEU A 99 23.47 52.70 -0.03
CA LEU A 99 22.90 51.40 0.30
C LEU A 99 22.57 50.66 -1.00
N VAL A 100 23.38 49.65 -1.33
CA VAL A 100 23.18 48.84 -2.52
C VAL A 100 22.63 47.48 -2.09
N ASP A 101 21.56 47.04 -2.75
CA ASP A 101 21.04 45.68 -2.62
C ASP A 101 21.96 44.72 -3.39
N GLU A 102 22.84 44.01 -2.68
CA GLU A 102 23.66 42.95 -3.26
C GLU A 102 22.89 41.64 -3.27
N VAL A 103 22.83 41.02 -4.44
CA VAL A 103 22.13 39.76 -4.66
C VAL A 103 23.14 38.62 -4.55
N GLU A 104 23.27 38.02 -3.37
CA GLU A 104 24.12 36.85 -3.16
C GLU A 104 23.36 35.59 -3.57
N THR A 105 23.98 34.77 -4.40
CA THR A 105 23.42 33.50 -4.85
C THR A 105 24.26 32.36 -4.27
N PHE A 106 23.64 31.48 -3.48
CA PHE A 106 24.32 30.31 -2.92
C PHE A 106 23.54 29.03 -3.19
N GLU A 107 24.29 27.95 -3.37
CA GLU A 107 23.76 26.62 -3.60
C GLU A 107 23.50 25.92 -2.28
N VAL A 108 22.23 25.58 -2.01
CA VAL A 108 21.82 24.82 -0.83
C VAL A 108 21.50 23.40 -1.24
N GLN A 109 22.10 22.42 -0.56
CA GLN A 109 21.69 21.02 -0.69
C GLN A 109 20.42 20.79 0.12
N VAL A 110 19.32 20.49 -0.58
CA VAL A 110 18.05 20.15 0.06
C VAL A 110 17.90 18.63 0.07
N PRO A 111 17.72 17.98 1.24
CA PRO A 111 17.47 16.55 1.31
C PRO A 111 16.14 16.20 0.63
N LEU A 112 16.10 15.10 -0.12
CA LEU A 112 14.86 14.64 -0.76
C LEU A 112 13.84 14.21 0.31
N ASP A 113 12.63 14.75 0.20
CA ASP A 113 11.50 14.36 1.05
C ASP A 113 11.06 12.91 0.79
N LYS A 114 10.41 12.30 1.78
CA LYS A 114 9.89 10.93 1.73
C LYS A 114 8.91 10.70 0.58
N ASP A 115 8.17 11.74 0.18
CA ASP A 115 7.15 11.66 -0.86
C ASP A 115 7.70 12.09 -2.23
N HIS A 116 9.00 12.38 -2.36
CA HIS A 116 9.61 12.71 -3.63
C HIS A 116 9.56 11.52 -4.62
N PRO A 117 9.22 11.72 -5.91
CA PRO A 117 9.04 10.65 -6.89
C PRO A 117 10.17 9.61 -6.96
N ARG A 118 11.43 10.08 -6.90
CA ARG A 118 12.63 9.21 -6.90
C ARG A 118 12.69 8.30 -5.68
N VAL A 119 12.34 8.82 -4.49
CA VAL A 119 12.33 8.07 -3.23
C VAL A 119 11.20 7.05 -3.26
N VAL A 120 10.02 7.45 -3.72
CA VAL A 120 8.88 6.54 -3.89
C VAL A 120 9.22 5.42 -4.87
N ALA A 121 9.79 5.73 -6.04
CA ALA A 121 10.18 4.73 -7.03
C ALA A 121 11.24 3.74 -6.50
N ALA A 122 12.22 4.22 -5.72
CA ALA A 122 13.20 3.34 -5.07
C ALA A 122 12.51 2.40 -4.07
N ARG A 123 11.63 2.94 -3.21
CA ARG A 123 10.86 2.15 -2.24
C ARG A 123 10.02 1.08 -2.91
N LEU A 124 9.35 1.41 -4.01
CA LEU A 124 8.59 0.43 -4.80
C LEU A 124 9.47 -0.69 -5.34
N LYS A 125 10.64 -0.38 -5.91
CA LYS A 125 11.57 -1.41 -6.41
C LYS A 125 12.02 -2.35 -5.30
N VAL A 126 12.40 -1.79 -4.15
CA VAL A 126 12.88 -2.57 -3.01
C VAL A 126 11.76 -3.41 -2.39
N ALA A 127 10.55 -2.85 -2.24
CA ALA A 127 9.37 -3.58 -1.77
C ALA A 127 9.04 -4.77 -2.68
N SER A 128 9.04 -4.55 -3.99
CA SER A 128 8.81 -5.61 -4.99
C SER A 128 9.89 -6.70 -4.93
N ALA A 129 11.16 -6.32 -4.82
CA ALA A 129 12.26 -7.28 -4.70
C ALA A 129 12.18 -8.09 -3.39
N SER A 130 11.91 -7.43 -2.26
CA SER A 130 11.70 -8.10 -0.97
C SER A 130 10.50 -9.04 -1.01
N THR A 131 9.44 -8.66 -1.71
CA THR A 131 8.24 -9.50 -1.89
C THR A 131 8.56 -10.73 -2.74
N ALA A 132 9.27 -10.57 -3.85
CA ALA A 132 9.69 -11.69 -4.69
C ALA A 132 10.56 -12.69 -3.91
N ALA A 133 11.49 -12.18 -3.08
CA ALA A 133 12.29 -13.01 -2.18
C ALA A 133 11.42 -13.73 -1.12
N ALA A 134 10.44 -13.05 -0.53
CA ALA A 134 9.52 -13.65 0.45
C ALA A 134 8.69 -14.79 -0.18
N VAL A 135 8.17 -14.58 -1.39
CA VAL A 135 7.44 -15.61 -2.15
C VAL A 135 8.35 -16.78 -2.47
N ALA A 136 9.58 -16.55 -2.92
CA ALA A 136 10.54 -17.61 -3.22
C ALA A 136 10.92 -18.45 -1.99
N VAL A 137 11.20 -17.80 -0.84
CA VAL A 137 11.48 -18.48 0.44
C VAL A 137 10.29 -19.32 0.87
N THR A 138 9.07 -18.76 0.80
CA THR A 138 7.86 -19.46 1.20
C THR A 138 7.55 -20.63 0.26
N ALA A 139 7.69 -20.44 -1.05
CA ALA A 139 7.56 -21.51 -2.04
C ALA A 139 8.55 -22.65 -1.78
N GLY A 140 9.81 -22.34 -1.44
CA GLY A 140 10.81 -23.34 -1.07
C GLY A 140 10.43 -24.13 0.18
N LEU A 141 9.94 -23.46 1.22
CA LEU A 141 9.47 -24.10 2.46
C LEU A 141 8.23 -24.98 2.21
N LEU A 142 7.24 -24.47 1.47
CA LEU A 142 6.04 -25.22 1.11
C LEU A 142 6.35 -26.39 0.16
N GLY A 143 7.33 -26.25 -0.74
CA GLY A 143 7.78 -27.34 -1.60
C GLY A 143 8.54 -28.45 -0.84
N LYS A 144 9.22 -28.10 0.25
CA LYS A 144 9.94 -29.05 1.12
C LYS A 144 9.02 -29.75 2.12
N TYR A 145 8.07 -29.02 2.69
CA TYR A 145 7.23 -29.48 3.80
C TYR A 145 5.74 -29.62 3.44
N GLY A 146 5.18 -28.73 2.62
CA GLY A 146 3.73 -28.66 2.34
C GLY A 146 3.20 -29.62 1.28
N ALA A 147 4.00 -29.96 0.26
CA ALA A 147 3.55 -30.89 -0.79
C ALA A 147 3.69 -32.36 -0.35
N PRO A 148 2.72 -33.24 -0.68
CA PRO A 148 2.82 -34.68 -0.39
C PRO A 148 4.13 -35.25 -0.96
N LYS A 149 4.91 -35.94 -0.12
CA LYS A 149 6.18 -36.56 -0.54
C LYS A 149 6.01 -37.58 -1.68
N ALA A 150 4.79 -38.09 -1.87
CA ALA A 150 4.40 -38.98 -2.97
C ALA A 150 4.64 -38.34 -4.36
N VAL A 151 4.48 -37.02 -4.48
CA VAL A 151 4.75 -36.32 -5.74
C VAL A 151 6.25 -36.04 -5.82
N GLN A 152 7.01 -36.87 -6.53
CA GLN A 152 8.47 -36.71 -6.65
C GLN A 152 8.88 -35.68 -7.72
N SER A 153 8.08 -35.50 -8.77
CA SER A 153 8.44 -34.58 -9.86
C SER A 153 8.27 -33.11 -9.43
N ALA A 154 9.30 -32.30 -9.68
CA ALA A 154 9.26 -30.87 -9.37
C ALA A 154 8.14 -30.14 -10.14
N LEU A 155 7.87 -30.58 -11.37
CA LEU A 155 6.88 -29.98 -12.26
C LEU A 155 5.43 -30.14 -11.76
N LEU A 156 5.12 -31.25 -11.08
CA LEU A 156 3.80 -31.48 -10.48
C LEU A 156 3.67 -30.82 -9.09
N ARG A 157 4.78 -30.45 -8.44
CA ARG A 157 4.76 -29.71 -7.17
C ARG A 157 4.45 -28.22 -7.34
N ILE A 158 4.84 -27.62 -8.47
CA ILE A 158 4.64 -26.18 -8.72
C ILE A 158 3.16 -25.77 -8.60
N PRO A 159 2.19 -26.44 -9.26
CA PRO A 159 0.78 -26.10 -9.11
C PRO A 159 0.25 -26.23 -7.67
N ILE A 160 0.76 -27.18 -6.89
CA ILE A 160 0.40 -27.36 -5.47
C ILE A 160 0.92 -26.19 -4.63
N ILE A 161 2.18 -25.80 -4.83
CA ILE A 161 2.77 -24.65 -4.12
C ILE A 161 2.00 -23.37 -4.48
N ASN A 162 1.74 -23.16 -5.77
CA ASN A 162 0.95 -22.04 -6.28
C ASN A 162 -0.46 -21.99 -5.67
N LEU A 163 -1.09 -23.16 -5.48
CA LEU A 163 -2.37 -23.28 -4.78
C LEU A 163 -2.27 -22.77 -3.33
N PHE A 164 -1.24 -23.16 -2.58
CA PHE A 164 -1.00 -22.62 -1.24
C PHE A 164 -0.62 -21.14 -1.23
N LEU A 165 -0.06 -20.60 -2.31
CA LEU A 165 0.20 -19.16 -2.43
C LEU A 165 -1.06 -18.37 -2.85
N GLY A 166 -2.22 -19.03 -3.03
CA GLY A 166 -3.43 -18.39 -3.54
C GLY A 166 -3.29 -17.91 -4.99
N LEU A 167 -2.48 -18.60 -5.78
CA LEU A 167 -2.27 -18.37 -7.21
C LEU A 167 -2.51 -19.66 -8.01
N PRO A 168 -3.72 -20.28 -7.98
CA PRO A 168 -3.92 -21.59 -8.59
C PRO A 168 -3.52 -21.58 -10.08
N THR A 169 -2.72 -22.56 -10.49
CA THR A 169 -2.29 -22.74 -11.87
C THR A 169 -2.72 -24.11 -12.40
N PRO A 170 -2.93 -24.27 -13.71
CA PRO A 170 -3.26 -25.57 -14.29
C PRO A 170 -2.17 -26.62 -14.06
N PHE A 171 -2.58 -27.89 -13.99
CA PHE A 171 -1.70 -29.05 -13.99
C PHE A 171 -1.34 -29.47 -15.42
N PRO A 172 -0.07 -29.73 -15.71
CA PRO A 172 0.31 -30.27 -17.02
C PRO A 172 -0.01 -31.77 -17.11
N THR A 173 -0.77 -32.19 -18.12
CA THR A 173 -1.14 -33.60 -18.32
C THR A 173 -0.30 -34.21 -19.45
N PHE A 174 0.91 -34.68 -19.14
CA PHE A 174 1.87 -35.18 -20.15
C PHE A 174 1.49 -36.52 -20.81
N LEU A 175 0.41 -37.17 -20.40
CA LEU A 175 0.15 -38.56 -20.78
C LEU A 175 -0.66 -38.77 -22.07
N ASN A 176 -1.19 -37.73 -22.73
CA ASN A 176 -2.13 -37.95 -23.86
C ASN A 176 -2.07 -37.00 -25.08
N SER A 177 -1.18 -36.00 -25.17
CA SER A 177 -1.07 -35.22 -26.43
C SER A 177 0.27 -34.51 -26.63
N SER A 178 0.64 -34.31 -27.90
CA SER A 178 1.82 -33.58 -28.40
C SER A 178 1.76 -32.06 -28.16
N LEU A 179 0.59 -31.52 -27.82
CA LEU A 179 0.40 -30.20 -27.22
C LEU A 179 0.26 -30.39 -25.71
N VAL A 180 0.95 -29.62 -24.87
CA VAL A 180 0.83 -29.69 -23.40
C VAL A 180 -0.64 -29.42 -23.01
N PRO A 181 -1.46 -30.44 -22.66
CA PRO A 181 -2.85 -30.20 -22.31
C PRO A 181 -2.86 -29.82 -20.82
N LEU A 182 -3.12 -28.54 -20.56
CA LEU A 182 -3.29 -27.99 -19.23
C LEU A 182 -4.68 -28.38 -18.70
N ARG A 183 -4.73 -28.93 -17.48
CA ARG A 183 -5.98 -29.21 -16.77
C ARG A 183 -6.05 -28.42 -15.46
N PRO A 184 -7.09 -27.60 -15.25
CA PRO A 184 -8.11 -27.22 -16.22
C PRO A 184 -7.58 -26.31 -17.35
N PRO A 185 -8.31 -26.16 -18.46
CA PRO A 185 -8.00 -25.15 -19.47
C PRO A 185 -7.91 -23.75 -18.84
N ALA A 186 -7.00 -22.91 -19.35
CA ALA A 186 -6.78 -21.57 -18.80
C ALA A 186 -8.05 -20.69 -18.80
N SER A 187 -8.89 -20.82 -19.82
CA SER A 187 -10.18 -20.13 -19.90
C SER A 187 -11.15 -20.55 -18.80
N GLU A 188 -11.19 -21.84 -18.48
CA GLU A 188 -12.06 -22.36 -17.42
C GLU A 188 -11.55 -21.94 -16.04
N LEU A 189 -10.23 -21.97 -15.81
CA LEU A 189 -9.62 -21.44 -14.59
C LEU A 189 -9.91 -19.94 -14.41
N LEU A 190 -9.81 -19.17 -15.49
CA LEU A 190 -10.14 -17.74 -15.47
C LEU A 190 -11.62 -17.52 -15.10
N LEU A 191 -12.54 -18.23 -15.76
CA LEU A 191 -13.99 -18.04 -15.58
C LEU A 191 -14.53 -18.59 -14.27
N ARG A 192 -14.01 -19.72 -13.77
CA ARG A 192 -14.54 -20.41 -12.59
C ARG A 192 -13.81 -20.09 -11.29
N HIS A 193 -12.58 -19.58 -11.36
CA HIS A 193 -11.81 -19.22 -10.16
C HIS A 193 -11.49 -17.73 -10.11
N TYR A 194 -10.70 -17.21 -11.06
CA TYR A 194 -10.20 -15.83 -10.96
C TYR A 194 -11.28 -14.77 -11.13
N LEU A 195 -12.25 -14.96 -12.03
CA LEU A 195 -13.34 -14.02 -12.25
C LEU A 195 -14.26 -13.90 -11.02
N PRO A 196 -14.76 -15.00 -10.42
CA PRO A 196 -15.47 -14.94 -9.14
C PRO A 196 -14.61 -14.35 -8.02
N ALA A 197 -13.34 -14.73 -7.91
CA ALA A 197 -12.41 -14.23 -6.90
C ALA A 197 -12.19 -12.72 -7.01
N ALA A 198 -12.24 -12.15 -8.21
CA ALA A 198 -12.19 -10.72 -8.44
C ALA A 198 -13.52 -10.02 -8.12
N LEU A 199 -14.64 -10.55 -8.63
CA LEU A 199 -15.92 -9.83 -8.63
C LEU A 199 -16.72 -9.99 -7.34
N LEU A 200 -16.83 -11.18 -6.77
CA LEU A 200 -17.72 -11.41 -5.62
C LEU A 200 -17.18 -10.76 -4.33
N PRO A 201 -15.89 -10.91 -3.95
CA PRO A 201 -15.34 -10.21 -2.79
C PRO A 201 -15.31 -8.69 -2.99
N LEU A 202 -15.05 -8.22 -4.22
CA LEU A 202 -15.14 -6.78 -4.52
C LEU A 202 -16.57 -6.28 -4.35
N GLY A 203 -17.57 -6.97 -4.90
CA GLY A 203 -18.98 -6.62 -4.74
C GLY A 203 -19.42 -6.63 -3.28
N LEU A 204 -18.96 -7.61 -2.49
CA LEU A 204 -19.18 -7.66 -1.06
C LEU A 204 -18.57 -6.43 -0.37
N THR A 205 -17.32 -6.08 -0.69
CA THR A 205 -16.64 -4.90 -0.16
C THR A 205 -17.35 -3.61 -0.59
N MET A 206 -17.78 -3.50 -1.84
CA MET A 206 -18.56 -2.37 -2.35
C MET A 206 -19.90 -2.22 -1.62
N SER A 207 -20.54 -3.33 -1.22
CA SER A 207 -21.77 -3.27 -0.43
C SER A 207 -21.53 -2.63 0.94
N LEU A 208 -20.41 -2.95 1.61
CA LEU A 208 -20.01 -2.27 2.86
C LEU A 208 -19.77 -0.77 2.64
N PHE A 209 -19.25 -0.41 1.46
CA PHE A 209 -18.99 0.97 1.04
C PHE A 209 -20.17 1.64 0.34
N LEU A 210 -21.39 1.10 0.44
CA LEU A 210 -22.58 1.68 -0.20
C LEU A 210 -22.80 3.15 0.20
N GLY A 211 -22.57 3.48 1.47
CA GLY A 211 -22.62 4.85 1.98
C GLY A 211 -21.73 5.83 1.23
N PRO A 212 -20.39 5.64 1.24
CA PRO A 212 -19.45 6.41 0.44
C PRO A 212 -19.77 6.42 -1.07
N LEU A 213 -20.21 5.30 -1.65
CA LEU A 213 -20.60 5.23 -3.06
C LEU A 213 -21.79 6.14 -3.38
N VAL A 214 -22.85 6.10 -2.55
CA VAL A 214 -24.00 7.00 -2.69
C VAL A 214 -23.57 8.46 -2.53
N SER A 215 -22.65 8.76 -1.61
CA SER A 215 -22.11 10.11 -1.48
C SER A 215 -21.41 10.57 -2.77
N THR A 216 -20.53 9.75 -3.36
CA THR A 216 -19.85 10.10 -4.63
C THR A 216 -20.84 10.21 -5.80
N TRP A 217 -21.92 9.42 -5.77
CA TRP A 217 -22.99 9.53 -6.76
C TRP A 217 -23.76 10.86 -6.63
N LEU A 218 -24.05 11.30 -5.40
CA LEU A 218 -24.66 12.61 -5.14
C LEU A 218 -23.74 13.78 -5.52
N ASP A 219 -22.42 13.57 -5.45
CA ASP A 219 -21.43 14.53 -5.96
C ASP A 219 -21.38 14.59 -7.50
N GLU A 220 -22.10 13.71 -8.18
CA GLU A 220 -22.11 13.58 -9.64
C GLU A 220 -20.74 13.13 -10.21
N GLU A 221 -19.99 12.33 -9.44
CA GLU A 221 -18.62 11.93 -9.77
C GLU A 221 -18.43 10.41 -9.94
N LEU A 222 -19.46 9.59 -9.69
CA LEU A 222 -19.31 8.14 -9.62
C LEU A 222 -19.37 7.47 -11.00
N LEU A 223 -20.32 7.85 -11.84
CA LEU A 223 -20.66 7.14 -13.08
C LEU A 223 -20.37 7.98 -14.33
N PRO A 224 -19.98 7.34 -15.45
CA PRO A 224 -19.92 8.00 -16.75
C PRO A 224 -21.24 8.69 -17.09
N GLY A 225 -21.18 9.95 -17.52
CA GLY A 225 -22.35 10.76 -17.86
C GLY A 225 -22.89 11.64 -16.73
N GLN A 226 -22.37 11.53 -15.51
CA GLN A 226 -22.63 12.53 -14.47
C GLN A 226 -21.83 13.81 -14.73
N LYS A 227 -22.38 14.96 -14.32
CA LYS A 227 -21.84 16.30 -14.66
C LYS A 227 -20.37 16.49 -14.25
N ASN A 228 -19.99 15.97 -13.08
CA ASN A 228 -18.64 16.11 -12.51
C ASN A 228 -17.78 14.86 -12.76
N TRP A 229 -18.22 13.95 -13.63
CA TRP A 229 -17.46 12.77 -13.98
C TRP A 229 -16.48 13.07 -15.11
N SER A 230 -15.22 12.69 -14.90
CA SER A 230 -14.15 12.80 -15.89
C SER A 230 -13.29 11.55 -15.83
N TRP A 231 -13.18 10.83 -16.96
CA TRP A 231 -12.27 9.69 -17.08
C TRP A 231 -10.84 10.06 -16.71
N ARG A 232 -10.39 11.23 -17.17
CA ARG A 232 -9.03 11.72 -16.95
C ARG A 232 -8.77 11.92 -15.45
N GLU A 233 -9.67 12.59 -14.75
CA GLU A 233 -9.49 12.93 -13.32
C GLU A 233 -9.77 11.77 -12.38
N LYS A 234 -10.85 11.02 -12.63
CA LYS A 234 -11.32 9.98 -11.71
C LYS A 234 -10.59 8.66 -11.91
N VAL A 235 -10.04 8.40 -13.11
CA VAL A 235 -9.35 7.15 -13.46
C VAL A 235 -7.91 7.39 -13.90
N ALA A 236 -7.67 8.04 -15.04
CA ALA A 236 -6.34 8.07 -15.65
C ALA A 236 -5.28 8.71 -14.73
N PHE A 237 -5.56 9.89 -14.17
CA PHE A 237 -4.65 10.60 -13.28
C PHE A 237 -4.35 9.82 -11.99
N LYS A 238 -5.23 8.91 -11.55
CA LYS A 238 -4.95 8.05 -10.39
C LYS A 238 -3.88 7.00 -10.67
N PHE A 239 -3.59 6.68 -11.93
CA PHE A 239 -2.61 5.67 -12.32
C PHE A 239 -1.43 6.23 -13.14
N ASP A 240 -1.55 7.45 -13.66
CA ASP A 240 -0.50 8.13 -14.43
C ASP A 240 0.59 8.78 -13.55
N ASN A 241 0.72 8.34 -12.30
CA ASN A 241 1.73 8.85 -11.39
C ASN A 241 2.20 7.76 -10.40
N ILE A 242 3.42 7.93 -9.88
CA ILE A 242 4.09 6.94 -9.03
C ILE A 242 3.39 6.71 -7.68
N TRP A 243 2.72 7.73 -7.13
CA TRP A 243 1.97 7.63 -5.88
C TRP A 243 0.69 6.82 -6.07
N GLY A 244 0.02 7.01 -7.20
CA GLY A 244 -1.12 6.22 -7.63
C GLY A 244 -0.77 4.75 -7.82
N LEU A 245 0.31 4.48 -8.55
CA LEU A 245 0.85 3.13 -8.72
C LEU A 245 1.19 2.49 -7.37
N ARG A 246 1.83 3.24 -6.46
CA ARG A 246 2.11 2.81 -5.09
C ARG A 246 0.82 2.45 -4.34
N ASN A 247 -0.15 3.36 -4.29
CA ASN A 247 -1.29 3.27 -3.40
C ASN A 247 -2.36 2.28 -3.87
N TYR A 248 -2.47 2.07 -5.19
CA TYR A 248 -3.57 1.28 -5.77
C TYR A 248 -3.13 -0.02 -6.43
N VAL A 249 -1.83 -0.24 -6.67
CA VAL A 249 -1.34 -1.44 -7.35
C VAL A 249 -0.21 -2.09 -6.56
N VAL A 250 0.98 -1.46 -6.52
CA VAL A 250 2.18 -2.12 -6.02
C VAL A 250 2.09 -2.35 -4.52
N GLY A 251 1.73 -1.35 -3.72
CA GLY A 251 1.57 -1.47 -2.27
C GLY A 251 0.57 -2.57 -1.88
N PRO A 252 -0.69 -2.49 -2.35
CA PRO A 252 -1.67 -3.55 -2.09
C PRO A 252 -1.18 -4.92 -2.53
N LEU A 253 -0.63 -5.06 -3.74
CA LEU A 253 -0.17 -6.35 -4.25
C LEU A 253 0.95 -6.95 -3.41
N THR A 254 1.97 -6.15 -3.06
CA THR A 254 3.11 -6.64 -2.28
C THR A 254 2.71 -6.99 -0.85
N GLU A 255 1.83 -6.20 -0.24
CA GLU A 255 1.30 -6.50 1.09
C GLU A 255 0.47 -7.79 1.09
N GLU A 256 -0.43 -7.97 0.12
CA GLU A 256 -1.23 -9.21 0.04
C GLU A 256 -0.36 -10.45 -0.22
N LEU A 257 0.68 -10.36 -1.07
CA LEU A 257 1.60 -11.47 -1.29
C LEU A 257 2.40 -11.83 -0.03
N VAL A 258 2.93 -10.85 0.71
CA VAL A 258 3.71 -11.12 1.93
C VAL A 258 2.82 -11.62 3.06
N PHE A 259 1.74 -10.91 3.37
CA PHE A 259 0.94 -11.20 4.56
C PHE A 259 -0.04 -12.35 4.36
N ARG A 260 -0.58 -12.54 3.14
CA ARG A 260 -1.59 -13.59 2.88
C ARG A 260 -0.92 -14.78 2.22
N ALA A 261 -0.33 -14.62 1.05
CA ALA A 261 0.25 -15.76 0.34
C ALA A 261 1.44 -16.40 1.08
N CYS A 262 2.28 -15.61 1.78
CA CYS A 262 3.44 -16.15 2.49
C CYS A 262 3.12 -16.50 3.95
N ILE A 263 2.87 -15.48 4.80
CA ILE A 263 2.73 -15.66 6.25
C ILE A 263 1.55 -16.58 6.60
N LEU A 264 0.38 -16.33 6.01
CA LEU A 264 -0.82 -17.10 6.31
C LEU A 264 -0.67 -18.57 5.91
N SER A 265 -0.05 -18.84 4.76
CA SER A 265 0.18 -20.19 4.26
C SER A 265 1.21 -20.97 5.07
N LEU A 266 2.25 -20.31 5.60
CA LEU A 266 3.19 -20.94 6.53
C LEU A 266 2.50 -21.32 7.85
N HIS A 267 1.66 -20.44 8.39
CA HIS A 267 0.89 -20.75 9.60
C HIS A 267 -0.14 -21.86 9.37
N HIS A 268 -0.79 -21.89 8.20
CA HIS A 268 -1.66 -22.99 7.82
C HIS A 268 -0.89 -24.32 7.75
N ALA A 269 0.28 -24.34 7.10
CA ALA A 269 1.16 -25.52 7.03
C ALA A 269 1.66 -25.97 8.42
N SER A 270 1.65 -25.09 9.43
CA SER A 270 1.96 -25.44 10.82
C SER A 270 0.78 -25.98 11.63
N GLY A 271 -0.41 -26.09 11.03
CA GLY A 271 -1.62 -26.56 11.71
C GLY A 271 -2.30 -25.49 12.56
N ALA A 272 -2.08 -24.20 12.29
CA ALA A 272 -2.80 -23.13 12.97
C ALA A 272 -4.31 -23.22 12.71
N SER A 273 -5.13 -22.95 13.72
CA SER A 273 -6.58 -22.95 13.58
C SER A 273 -7.05 -21.84 12.63
N LYS A 274 -8.23 -22.03 12.01
CA LYS A 274 -8.86 -21.00 11.17
C LYS A 274 -9.00 -19.66 11.90
N SER A 275 -9.31 -19.68 13.21
CA SER A 275 -9.40 -18.47 14.02
C SER A 275 -8.04 -17.78 14.19
N ALA A 276 -6.96 -18.53 14.45
CA ALA A 276 -5.62 -17.97 14.56
C ALA A 276 -5.16 -17.37 13.22
N LEU A 277 -5.46 -18.05 12.11
CA LEU A 277 -5.19 -17.53 10.77
C LEU A 277 -5.90 -16.19 10.54
N VAL A 278 -7.20 -16.10 10.81
CA VAL A 278 -7.97 -14.87 10.60
C VAL A 278 -7.56 -13.75 11.57
N PHE A 279 -7.51 -14.03 12.87
CA PHE A 279 -7.46 -12.98 13.90
C PHE A 279 -6.06 -12.68 14.44
N ALA A 280 -5.16 -13.66 14.49
CA ALA A 280 -3.84 -13.48 15.13
C ALA A 280 -2.75 -13.08 14.14
N THR A 281 -2.74 -13.63 12.92
CA THR A 281 -1.65 -13.33 11.96
C THR A 281 -1.61 -11.86 11.49
N PRO A 282 -2.71 -11.08 11.46
CA PRO A 282 -2.61 -9.64 11.18
C PRO A 282 -1.80 -8.85 12.22
N CYS A 283 -1.51 -9.43 13.40
CA CYS A 283 -0.59 -8.80 14.36
C CYS A 283 0.83 -8.60 13.79
N TYR A 284 1.29 -9.47 12.87
CA TYR A 284 2.56 -9.24 12.18
C TYR A 284 2.54 -7.93 11.38
N PHE A 285 1.42 -7.67 10.69
CA PHE A 285 1.19 -6.42 9.97
C PHE A 285 1.03 -5.22 10.91
N GLY A 286 0.28 -5.36 12.00
CA GLY A 286 0.02 -4.28 12.95
C GLY A 286 1.27 -3.83 13.72
N VAL A 287 2.09 -4.76 14.21
CA VAL A 287 3.34 -4.46 14.95
C VAL A 287 4.34 -3.75 14.04
N ALA A 288 4.39 -4.15 12.77
CA ALA A 288 5.21 -3.49 11.77
C ALA A 288 4.93 -1.99 11.62
N HIS A 289 3.76 -1.47 12.02
CA HIS A 289 3.42 -0.05 11.92
C HIS A 289 3.63 0.74 13.23
N LEU A 290 3.97 0.08 14.34
CA LEU A 290 4.19 0.76 15.64
C LEU A 290 5.35 1.77 15.58
N HIS A 291 6.32 1.58 14.70
CA HIS A 291 7.43 2.51 14.53
C HIS A 291 6.96 3.89 13.98
N HIS A 292 5.86 3.96 13.23
CA HIS A 292 5.29 5.25 12.79
C HIS A 292 4.80 6.09 13.97
N ALA A 293 4.33 5.44 15.04
CA ALA A 293 3.98 6.12 16.28
C ALA A 293 5.22 6.80 16.87
N TRP A 294 6.35 6.09 16.90
CA TRP A 294 7.61 6.65 17.39
C TRP A 294 8.11 7.83 16.55
N GLU A 295 8.10 7.70 15.22
CA GLU A 295 8.51 8.78 14.31
C GLU A 295 7.65 10.04 14.49
N ALA A 296 6.33 9.88 14.56
CA ALA A 296 5.41 10.98 14.76
C ALA A 296 5.62 11.67 16.13
N TYR A 297 5.86 10.89 17.19
CA TYR A 297 6.15 11.43 18.51
C TYR A 297 7.43 12.28 18.53
N VAL A 298 8.48 11.84 17.82
CA VAL A 298 9.73 12.60 17.69
C VAL A 298 9.51 13.88 16.86
N GLN A 299 8.76 13.81 15.76
CA GLN A 299 8.49 14.95 14.88
C GLN A 299 7.60 16.03 15.54
N GLU A 300 6.64 15.62 16.37
CA GLU A 300 5.73 16.52 17.08
C GLU A 300 6.35 17.14 18.36
N GLY A 301 7.67 17.04 18.54
CA GLY A 301 8.39 17.74 19.61
C GLY A 301 8.37 17.05 20.98
N ARG A 302 8.03 15.75 21.04
CA ARG A 302 8.14 14.91 22.25
C ARG A 302 7.41 15.45 23.50
N SER A 303 6.31 16.16 23.30
CA SER A 303 5.49 16.69 24.39
C SER A 303 4.45 15.67 24.87
N LYS A 304 3.86 15.88 26.06
CA LYS A 304 2.76 15.05 26.57
C LYS A 304 1.54 15.10 25.64
N ASP A 305 1.23 16.28 25.10
CA ASP A 305 0.11 16.44 24.16
C ASP A 305 0.40 15.74 22.82
N ALA A 306 1.64 15.80 22.34
CA ALA A 306 2.08 15.03 21.18
C ALA A 306 1.95 13.53 21.42
N LEU A 307 2.33 13.05 22.60
CA LEU A 307 2.18 11.64 22.96
C LEU A 307 0.72 11.20 22.90
N VAL A 308 -0.21 11.96 23.49
CA VAL A 308 -1.64 11.62 23.48
C VAL A 308 -2.20 11.60 22.05
N ARG A 309 -1.90 12.61 21.24
CA ARG A 309 -2.37 12.67 19.84
C ARG A 309 -1.82 11.53 19.00
N VAL A 310 -0.52 11.25 19.10
CA VAL A 310 0.15 10.17 18.38
C VAL A 310 -0.41 8.81 18.81
N MET A 311 -0.59 8.59 20.10
CA MET A 311 -1.17 7.34 20.61
C MET A 311 -2.61 7.14 20.11
N LEU A 312 -3.44 8.18 20.13
CA LEU A 312 -4.80 8.10 19.59
C LEU A 312 -4.81 7.80 18.10
N ARG A 313 -3.98 8.49 17.31
CA ARG A 313 -3.85 8.27 15.86
C ARG A 313 -3.35 6.86 15.55
N SER A 314 -2.32 6.40 16.26
CA SER A 314 -1.73 5.08 16.08
C SER A 314 -2.68 3.96 16.54
N ALA A 315 -3.43 4.17 17.62
CA ALA A 315 -4.44 3.22 18.07
C ALA A 315 -5.59 3.09 17.07
N PHE A 316 -6.07 4.21 16.53
CA PHE A 316 -7.10 4.20 15.49
C PHE A 316 -6.58 3.53 14.20
N GLN A 317 -5.37 3.89 13.76
CA GLN A 317 -4.73 3.26 12.60
C GLN A 317 -4.59 1.75 12.81
N PHE A 318 -4.09 1.32 13.97
CA PHE A 318 -3.89 -0.09 14.31
C PHE A 318 -5.22 -0.87 14.36
N ALA A 319 -6.26 -0.30 14.96
CA ALA A 319 -7.59 -0.92 15.02
C ALA A 319 -8.16 -1.10 13.61
N TYR A 320 -8.10 -0.04 12.80
CA TYR A 320 -8.59 -0.07 11.42
C TYR A 320 -7.82 -1.06 10.54
N THR A 321 -6.49 -1.04 10.59
CA THR A 321 -5.66 -1.97 9.84
C THR A 321 -5.80 -3.41 10.32
N SER A 322 -6.09 -3.63 11.61
CA SER A 322 -6.39 -4.96 12.15
C SER A 322 -7.71 -5.51 11.62
N VAL A 323 -8.78 -4.72 11.61
CA VAL A 323 -10.09 -5.12 11.08
C VAL A 323 -10.00 -5.42 9.58
N PHE A 324 -9.33 -4.55 8.81
CA PHE A 324 -9.02 -4.82 7.41
C PHE A 324 -8.18 -6.10 7.27
N GLY A 325 -7.19 -6.27 8.14
CA GLY A 325 -6.38 -7.46 8.29
C GLY A 325 -7.20 -8.74 8.36
N TRP A 326 -8.14 -8.79 9.30
CA TRP A 326 -9.07 -9.90 9.51
C TRP A 326 -9.92 -10.17 8.28
N TYR A 327 -10.49 -9.13 7.68
CA TYR A 327 -11.33 -9.27 6.49
C TYR A 327 -10.55 -9.82 5.29
N ALA A 328 -9.37 -9.28 5.00
CA ALA A 328 -8.51 -9.74 3.92
C ALA A 328 -8.01 -11.18 4.12
N ASN A 329 -7.69 -11.58 5.36
CA ASN A 329 -7.39 -12.97 5.68
C ASN A 329 -8.61 -13.87 5.46
N PHE A 330 -9.78 -13.46 5.95
CA PHE A 330 -11.02 -14.21 5.78
C PHE A 330 -11.32 -14.46 4.30
N ILE A 331 -11.32 -13.43 3.46
CA ILE A 331 -11.59 -13.61 2.02
C ILE A 331 -10.51 -14.45 1.34
N PHE A 332 -9.22 -14.27 1.66
CA PHE A 332 -8.15 -15.12 1.11
C PHE A 332 -8.37 -16.60 1.43
N LEU A 333 -8.65 -16.93 2.70
CA LEU A 333 -8.85 -18.32 3.13
C LEU A 333 -10.11 -18.92 2.50
N ARG A 334 -11.15 -18.12 2.28
CA ARG A 334 -12.42 -18.57 1.69
C ARG A 334 -12.34 -18.74 0.17
N THR A 335 -11.68 -17.81 -0.53
CA THR A 335 -11.57 -17.83 -2.00
C THR A 335 -10.37 -18.61 -2.54
N ASN A 336 -9.37 -18.84 -1.69
CA ASN A 336 -8.09 -19.42 -2.07
C ASN A 336 -7.39 -18.66 -3.21
N SER A 337 -7.48 -17.33 -3.16
CA SER A 337 -6.92 -16.45 -4.18
C SER A 337 -6.38 -15.17 -3.55
N VAL A 338 -5.13 -14.81 -3.85
CA VAL A 338 -4.54 -13.51 -3.47
C VAL A 338 -5.15 -12.34 -4.26
N LEU A 339 -5.75 -12.63 -5.41
CA LEU A 339 -6.43 -11.64 -6.26
C LEU A 339 -7.61 -10.99 -5.52
N ALA A 340 -8.35 -11.79 -4.73
CA ALA A 340 -9.52 -11.33 -3.97
C ALA A 340 -9.18 -10.21 -2.98
N PRO A 341 -8.29 -10.42 -1.98
CA PRO A 341 -7.90 -9.35 -1.07
C PRO A 341 -7.15 -8.24 -1.77
N PHE A 342 -6.37 -8.50 -2.83
CA PHE A 342 -5.66 -7.44 -3.57
C PHE A 342 -6.64 -6.41 -4.16
N ILE A 343 -7.66 -6.87 -4.88
CA ILE A 343 -8.67 -5.99 -5.48
C ILE A 343 -9.46 -5.24 -4.40
N CYS A 344 -9.84 -5.93 -3.31
CA CYS A 344 -10.54 -5.29 -2.19
C CYS A 344 -9.67 -4.23 -1.50
N HIS A 345 -8.38 -4.51 -1.31
CA HIS A 345 -7.41 -3.59 -0.75
C HIS A 345 -7.27 -2.34 -1.63
N SER A 346 -7.02 -2.51 -2.93
CA SER A 346 -6.94 -1.40 -3.88
C SER A 346 -8.21 -0.55 -3.86
N PHE A 347 -9.39 -1.17 -3.82
CA PHE A 347 -10.67 -0.46 -3.69
C PHE A 347 -10.77 0.33 -2.38
N CYS A 348 -10.44 -0.28 -1.24
CA CYS A 348 -10.42 0.40 0.05
C CYS A 348 -9.46 1.60 0.06
N ASN A 349 -8.28 1.47 -0.55
CA ASN A 349 -7.33 2.59 -0.68
C ASN A 349 -7.88 3.71 -1.56
N MET A 350 -8.66 3.39 -2.60
CA MET A 350 -9.30 4.40 -3.45
C MET A 350 -10.45 5.14 -2.75
N LYS A 351 -11.18 4.47 -1.87
CA LYS A 351 -12.33 5.05 -1.16
C LYS A 351 -11.96 5.71 0.16
N GLY A 352 -10.88 5.27 0.81
CA GLY A 352 -10.48 5.75 2.11
C GLY A 352 -11.50 5.40 3.20
N LEU A 353 -11.41 6.09 4.34
CA LEU A 353 -12.32 5.86 5.46
C LEU A 353 -13.70 6.46 5.17
N PRO A 354 -14.79 5.73 5.47
CA PRO A 354 -16.14 6.28 5.36
C PRO A 354 -16.32 7.51 6.26
N ASN A 355 -16.73 8.64 5.67
CA ASN A 355 -16.96 9.91 6.37
C ASN A 355 -18.43 10.37 6.20
N PRO A 356 -19.37 9.82 6.98
CA PRO A 356 -20.79 10.18 6.87
C PRO A 356 -21.05 11.65 7.23
N ALA A 357 -20.29 12.20 8.19
CA ALA A 357 -20.44 13.60 8.60
C ALA A 357 -20.12 14.56 7.44
N GLY A 358 -18.97 14.37 6.78
CA GLY A 358 -18.59 15.18 5.62
C GLY A 358 -19.51 14.98 4.41
N ALA A 359 -20.12 13.80 4.25
CA ALA A 359 -21.15 13.58 3.23
C ALA A 359 -22.44 14.36 3.52
N ILE A 360 -22.87 14.39 4.79
CA ILE A 360 -24.06 15.14 5.22
C ILE A 360 -23.83 16.65 5.09
N GLU A 361 -22.64 17.14 5.42
CA GLU A 361 -22.29 18.56 5.27
C GLU A 361 -22.37 19.02 3.81
N ARG A 362 -21.87 18.21 2.88
CA ARG A 362 -21.97 18.48 1.44
C ARG A 362 -23.40 18.39 0.90
N HIS A 363 -24.22 17.49 1.45
CA HIS A 363 -25.58 17.21 0.98
C HIS A 363 -26.62 17.23 2.12
N PRO A 364 -26.87 18.39 2.77
CA PRO A 364 -27.69 18.47 3.97
C PRO A 364 -29.14 18.03 3.72
N LYS A 365 -29.68 18.29 2.53
CA LYS A 365 -31.03 17.87 2.11
C LYS A 365 -31.16 16.36 1.87
N ARG A 366 -30.06 15.61 1.83
CA ARG A 366 -30.03 14.15 1.58
C ARG A 366 -29.55 13.35 2.78
N LYS A 367 -29.51 13.95 3.98
CA LYS A 367 -29.06 13.31 5.23
C LYS A 367 -29.67 11.92 5.45
N ALA A 368 -30.99 11.79 5.30
CA ALA A 368 -31.69 10.51 5.51
C ALA A 368 -31.21 9.43 4.53
N VAL A 369 -31.03 9.78 3.25
CA VAL A 369 -30.54 8.86 2.21
C VAL A 369 -29.10 8.43 2.51
N ILE A 370 -28.26 9.36 2.94
CA ILE A 370 -26.86 9.07 3.31
C ILE A 370 -26.82 8.12 4.50
N ILE A 371 -27.52 8.42 5.60
CA ILE A 371 -27.51 7.52 6.77
C ILE A 371 -28.07 6.15 6.42
N ALA A 372 -29.18 6.12 5.67
CA ALA A 372 -29.80 4.87 5.23
C ALA A 372 -28.86 4.02 4.35
N SER A 373 -28.07 4.63 3.46
CA SER A 373 -27.15 3.90 2.59
C SER A 373 -25.96 3.30 3.35
N TYR A 374 -25.47 3.97 4.40
CA TYR A 374 -24.46 3.39 5.30
C TYR A 374 -25.01 2.17 6.06
N LEU A 375 -26.21 2.29 6.65
CA LEU A 375 -26.85 1.20 7.39
C LEU A 375 -27.20 0.02 6.47
N ALA A 376 -27.76 0.31 5.30
CA ALA A 376 -28.07 -0.71 4.29
C ALA A 376 -26.81 -1.42 3.79
N GLY A 377 -25.70 -0.70 3.64
CA GLY A 377 -24.42 -1.28 3.27
C GLY A 377 -23.90 -2.28 4.31
N ILE A 378 -23.94 -1.91 5.60
CA ILE A 378 -23.55 -2.80 6.70
C ILE A 378 -24.47 -4.03 6.76
N ALA A 379 -25.78 -3.84 6.62
CA ALA A 379 -26.75 -4.93 6.64
C ALA A 379 -26.53 -5.91 5.48
N THR A 380 -26.36 -5.39 4.27
CA THR A 380 -26.10 -6.18 3.06
C THR A 380 -24.79 -6.94 3.17
N PHE A 381 -23.72 -6.29 3.62
CA PHE A 381 -22.42 -6.92 3.86
C PHE A 381 -22.55 -8.07 4.87
N SER A 382 -23.19 -7.82 6.01
CA SER A 382 -23.33 -8.81 7.09
C SER A 382 -24.15 -10.03 6.64
N PHE A 383 -25.23 -9.81 5.89
CA PHE A 383 -26.06 -10.90 5.36
C PHE A 383 -25.34 -11.71 4.27
N SER A 384 -24.57 -11.03 3.42
CA SER A 384 -23.92 -11.65 2.25
C SER A 384 -22.55 -12.23 2.55
N LEU A 385 -21.92 -11.87 3.68
CA LEU A 385 -20.53 -12.22 4.03
C LEU A 385 -20.24 -13.71 3.81
N TRP A 386 -21.04 -14.61 4.38
CA TRP A 386 -20.82 -16.06 4.26
C TRP A 386 -21.23 -16.64 2.91
N ARG A 387 -22.27 -16.07 2.29
CA ARG A 387 -22.83 -16.55 1.02
C ARG A 387 -21.92 -16.24 -0.15
N TRP A 388 -21.46 -14.99 -0.23
CA TRP A 388 -20.63 -14.51 -1.33
C TRP A 388 -19.17 -14.90 -1.17
N THR A 389 -18.77 -15.45 -0.02
CA THR A 389 -17.45 -16.03 0.22
C THR A 389 -17.53 -17.55 0.38
N ASP A 390 -18.56 -18.21 -0.14
CA ASP A 390 -18.62 -19.67 -0.11
C ASP A 390 -17.50 -20.27 -1.00
N PRO A 391 -16.61 -21.14 -0.48
CA PRO A 391 -15.51 -21.74 -1.24
C PRO A 391 -15.96 -22.42 -2.54
N SER A 392 -17.19 -22.97 -2.57
CA SER A 392 -17.74 -23.63 -3.77
C SER A 392 -17.85 -22.70 -4.97
N LEU A 393 -18.07 -21.40 -4.75
CA LEU A 393 -18.15 -20.37 -5.80
C LEU A 393 -16.81 -20.12 -6.51
N TYR A 394 -15.71 -20.57 -5.91
CA TYR A 394 -14.33 -20.37 -6.39
C TYR A 394 -13.65 -21.68 -6.81
N GLY A 395 -14.40 -22.78 -6.88
CA GLY A 395 -13.84 -24.11 -7.14
C GLY A 395 -13.22 -24.79 -5.91
N GLY A 396 -13.49 -24.30 -4.70
CA GLY A 396 -13.04 -24.84 -3.42
C GLY A 396 -11.85 -24.09 -2.81
N SER A 397 -11.57 -24.36 -1.54
CA SER A 397 -10.41 -23.80 -0.82
C SER A 397 -9.64 -24.88 -0.07
N VAL A 398 -8.31 -24.83 -0.15
CA VAL A 398 -7.42 -25.69 0.66
C VAL A 398 -7.40 -25.28 2.13
N PHE A 399 -7.75 -24.03 2.41
CA PHE A 399 -7.70 -23.46 3.76
C PHE A 399 -9.03 -23.59 4.50
N TRP A 400 -10.13 -23.71 3.75
CA TRP A 400 -11.48 -23.65 4.29
C TRP A 400 -12.38 -24.68 3.62
N GLN A 401 -12.33 -25.90 4.14
CA GLN A 401 -13.34 -26.94 3.93
C GLN A 401 -14.59 -26.64 4.74
#